data_AF-A0A3S1CL14-F1
#
_entry.id   AF-A0A3S1CL14-F1
#
_cell.length_a   1.000
_cell.length_b   1.000
_cell.length_c   1.000
_cell.angle_alpha   90.00
_cell.angle_beta   90.00
_cell.angle_gamma   90.00
#
_symmetry.space_group_name_H-M   'P 1'
#
loop_
_entity.id
_entity.type
_entity.pdbx_description
1 polymer ?
#
loop_
_entity_poly.entity_id
_entity_poly.type
_entity_poly.pdbx_seq_one_letter_code
_entity_poly.pdbx_strand_id
1 'polypeptide(L)'
;MKSIGTLFGESRLLAKSIDRINISPEQIDFAGWNAEAKLLCSMQGSCLSSATLLVKGKYVPTYGINGRCYGFLFNAEQCFIYDVSSKDSNSNRITKLEKRKLNKGIDLLAKNELGLKTLDELSTEIQLQDPKELNEVLLDSWKHSCVGLYVRYLESTQDQKHFYTSLLEIRLIQKYLIQKFSFPTDFPICLYNEKLGKLMRFPADTELKLYARMQGIHAKTQPKLFDLLSDEYQFSLEPSPLTVEAYLKHHEMAREFTPELINKMLRKLTSLFIPFDGRKVDVTSIGKESVDSVSGIAKEQIENIIQDYMANTPKHSPLLAKESFFKFKTELGSPILAGQQEIAFENLKYTSQ
;
A
#
# COMPACT_ATOMS: atom_id res chain seq x y z
N MET A 1 -19.97 2.11 14.98
CA MET A 1 -18.71 1.35 14.94
C MET A 1 -18.15 1.30 16.36
N LYS A 2 -17.63 0.16 16.82
CA LYS A 2 -17.00 0.06 18.15
C LYS A 2 -15.73 0.93 18.19
N SER A 3 -15.43 1.52 19.36
CA SER A 3 -14.19 2.27 19.54
C SER A 3 -12.98 1.33 19.61
N ILE A 4 -11.77 1.83 19.31
CA ILE A 4 -10.53 1.07 19.51
C ILE A 4 -10.40 0.56 20.95
N GLY A 5 -10.77 1.38 21.94
CA GLY A 5 -10.71 0.99 23.36
C GLY A 5 -11.67 -0.17 23.69
N THR A 6 -12.85 -0.18 23.08
CA THR A 6 -13.82 -1.28 23.18
C THR A 6 -13.26 -2.56 22.57
N LEU A 7 -12.78 -2.48 21.31
CA LEU A 7 -12.19 -3.62 20.60
C LEU A 7 -10.99 -4.20 21.35
N PHE A 8 -10.14 -3.34 21.93
CA PHE A 8 -9.00 -3.78 22.73
C PHE A 8 -9.42 -4.45 24.04
N GLY A 9 -10.47 -3.96 24.69
CA GLY A 9 -11.02 -4.57 25.90
C GLY A 9 -11.68 -5.93 25.66
N GLU A 10 -12.21 -6.15 24.46
CA GLU A 10 -12.90 -7.38 24.04
C GLU A 10 -11.98 -8.37 23.32
N SER A 11 -10.67 -8.12 23.24
CA SER A 11 -9.73 -8.94 22.44
C SER A 11 -10.19 -9.09 20.98
N ARG A 12 -10.55 -7.98 20.35
CA ARG A 12 -10.97 -7.87 18.93
C ARG A 12 -10.09 -6.91 18.12
N LEU A 13 -9.00 -6.41 18.70
CA LEU A 13 -8.09 -5.49 18.03
C LEU A 13 -6.84 -6.21 17.52
N LEU A 14 -6.65 -6.20 16.21
CA LEU A 14 -5.48 -6.80 15.55
C LEU A 14 -4.51 -5.70 15.12
N ALA A 15 -3.21 -5.94 15.31
CA ALA A 15 -2.13 -5.06 14.88
C ALA A 15 -1.35 -5.69 13.73
N LYS A 16 -1.27 -4.99 12.59
CA LYS A 16 -0.41 -5.38 11.47
C LYS A 16 0.74 -4.39 11.37
N SER A 17 1.94 -4.81 11.76
CA SER A 17 3.16 -4.02 11.56
C SER A 17 3.46 -3.86 10.06
N ILE A 18 3.79 -2.65 9.63
CA ILE A 18 4.26 -2.35 8.28
C ILE A 18 5.70 -1.80 8.37
N ASP A 19 6.47 -1.96 7.31
CA ASP A 19 7.81 -1.37 7.21
C ASP A 19 7.77 0.16 7.32
N ARG A 20 8.82 0.71 7.92
CA ARG A 20 8.99 2.17 8.00
C ARG A 20 9.12 2.79 6.61
N ILE A 21 8.66 4.03 6.49
CA ILE A 21 8.97 4.85 5.32
C ILE A 21 10.47 5.19 5.30
N ASN A 22 11.06 5.27 4.10
CA ASN A 22 12.43 5.75 3.97
C ASN A 22 12.43 7.28 3.99
N ILE A 23 13.22 7.86 4.88
CA ILE A 23 13.39 9.32 5.00
C ILE A 23 14.82 9.68 4.60
N SER A 24 14.95 10.49 3.55
CA SER A 24 16.14 11.29 3.29
C SER A 24 15.79 12.79 3.43
N PRO A 25 16.78 13.69 3.51
CA PRO A 25 16.52 15.12 3.54
C PRO A 25 15.73 15.62 2.32
N GLU A 26 15.92 15.01 1.15
CA GLU A 26 15.35 15.42 -0.13
C GLU A 26 14.06 14.67 -0.51
N GLN A 27 13.93 13.41 -0.07
CA GLN A 27 12.87 12.51 -0.51
C GLN A 27 12.32 11.68 0.64
N ILE A 28 11.02 11.40 0.58
CA ILE A 28 10.35 10.41 1.41
C ILE A 28 9.69 9.38 0.49
N ASP A 29 9.96 8.10 0.77
CA ASP A 29 9.39 6.98 0.04
C ASP A 29 8.28 6.28 0.83
N PHE A 30 7.10 6.20 0.22
CA PHE A 30 5.91 5.57 0.77
C PHE A 30 5.61 4.20 0.16
N ALA A 31 6.51 3.60 -0.63
CA ALA A 31 6.23 2.41 -1.44
C ALA A 31 5.44 1.30 -0.70
N GLY A 32 5.91 0.87 0.48
CA GLY A 32 5.23 -0.14 1.28
C GLY A 32 3.83 0.29 1.74
N TRP A 33 3.68 1.53 2.20
CA TRP A 33 2.40 2.09 2.64
C TRP A 33 1.43 2.34 1.50
N ASN A 34 1.93 2.74 0.33
CA ASN A 34 1.16 2.90 -0.88
C ASN A 34 0.60 1.54 -1.32
N ALA A 35 1.44 0.51 -1.36
CA ALA A 35 1.02 -0.83 -1.75
C ALA A 35 -0.05 -1.39 -0.80
N GLU A 36 0.16 -1.28 0.51
CA GLU A 36 -0.80 -1.71 1.52
C GLU A 36 -2.14 -0.95 1.44
N ALA A 37 -2.09 0.38 1.27
CA ALA A 37 -3.30 1.17 1.12
C ALA A 37 -4.07 0.84 -0.17
N LYS A 38 -3.36 0.60 -1.29
CA LYS A 38 -3.97 0.12 -2.54
C LYS A 38 -4.67 -1.22 -2.35
N LEU A 39 -4.02 -2.19 -1.70
CA LEU A 39 -4.63 -3.48 -1.40
C LEU A 39 -5.87 -3.32 -0.53
N LEU A 40 -5.83 -2.52 0.54
CA LEU A 40 -6.98 -2.27 1.41
C LEU A 40 -8.15 -1.60 0.67
N CYS A 41 -7.86 -0.73 -0.30
CA CYS A 41 -8.88 -0.05 -1.11
C CYS A 41 -9.38 -0.90 -2.29
N SER A 42 -8.68 -1.99 -2.63
CA SER A 42 -9.06 -2.87 -3.72
C SER A 42 -10.29 -3.72 -3.39
N MET A 43 -10.90 -4.29 -4.43
CA MET A 43 -12.02 -5.21 -4.28
C MET A 43 -11.64 -6.48 -3.52
N GLN A 44 -10.40 -6.95 -3.70
CA GLN A 44 -9.90 -8.15 -3.06
C GLN A 44 -9.53 -7.91 -1.60
N GLY A 45 -9.14 -6.68 -1.26
CA GLY A 45 -8.62 -6.33 0.05
C GLY A 45 -7.15 -6.72 0.21
N SER A 46 -6.58 -6.37 1.36
CA SER A 46 -5.29 -6.87 1.82
C SER A 46 -5.46 -8.31 2.31
N CYS A 47 -5.48 -9.25 1.37
CA CYS A 47 -5.55 -10.68 1.66
C CYS A 47 -4.24 -11.24 2.21
N LEU A 48 -4.29 -12.47 2.72
CA LEU A 48 -3.10 -13.24 3.12
C LEU A 48 -2.20 -12.55 4.16
N SER A 49 -2.79 -11.61 4.91
CA SER A 49 -2.08 -10.79 5.87
C SER A 49 -1.83 -11.55 7.16
N SER A 50 -0.73 -11.22 7.82
CA SER A 50 -0.41 -11.66 9.17
C SER A 50 -0.55 -10.46 10.11
N ALA A 51 -1.25 -10.65 11.21
CA ALA A 51 -1.42 -9.66 12.26
C ALA A 51 -1.29 -10.30 13.63
N THR A 52 -1.16 -9.46 14.64
CA THR A 52 -1.04 -9.85 16.04
C THR A 52 -2.30 -9.44 16.79
N LEU A 53 -2.91 -10.37 17.52
CA LEU A 53 -3.99 -10.06 18.45
C LEU A 53 -3.43 -9.31 19.66
N LEU A 54 -3.92 -8.09 19.89
CA LEU A 54 -3.56 -7.31 21.06
C LEU A 54 -4.51 -7.65 22.23
N VAL A 55 -3.92 -8.00 23.38
CA VAL A 55 -4.68 -8.37 24.59
C VAL A 55 -4.39 -7.39 25.71
N LYS A 56 -5.45 -6.82 26.28
CA LYS A 56 -5.34 -5.82 27.36
C LYS A 56 -4.63 -6.39 28.60
N GLY A 57 -3.66 -5.62 29.11
CA GLY A 57 -2.91 -5.95 30.32
C GLY A 57 -1.88 -7.07 30.15
N LYS A 58 -1.62 -7.51 28.92
CA LYS A 58 -0.61 -8.53 28.60
C LYS A 58 0.45 -7.96 27.68
N TYR A 59 1.69 -8.40 27.91
CA TYR A 59 2.75 -8.17 26.95
C TYR A 59 2.50 -9.03 25.73
N VAL A 60 2.17 -8.38 24.63
CA VAL A 60 2.10 -9.00 23.32
C VAL A 60 3.11 -8.27 22.45
N PRO A 61 4.25 -8.89 22.10
CA PRO A 61 5.18 -8.28 21.18
C PRO A 61 4.47 -8.11 19.83
N THR A 62 4.81 -7.07 19.08
CA THR A 62 4.54 -7.01 17.64
C THR A 62 5.84 -7.28 16.88
N TYR A 63 5.78 -7.58 15.58
CA TYR A 63 6.99 -7.73 14.76
C TYR A 63 7.86 -6.47 14.88
N GLY A 64 9.01 -6.56 15.54
CA GLY A 64 9.81 -5.37 15.85
C GLY A 64 11.21 -5.62 16.40
N ILE A 65 12.18 -5.90 15.52
CA ILE A 65 13.63 -5.67 15.77
C ILE A 65 14.32 -4.94 14.58
N ASN A 66 13.72 -4.89 13.38
CA ASN A 66 14.34 -4.30 12.17
C ASN A 66 13.46 -3.23 11.49
N GLY A 67 13.07 -2.17 12.20
CA GLY A 67 12.40 -1.03 11.56
C GLY A 67 10.91 -1.22 11.25
N ARG A 68 10.19 -2.04 12.03
CA ARG A 68 8.72 -2.14 12.04
C ARG A 68 8.21 -1.71 13.40
N CYS A 69 7.93 -0.42 13.56
CA CYS A 69 7.58 0.16 14.87
C CYS A 69 6.15 0.70 14.91
N TYR A 70 5.43 0.63 13.81
CA TYR A 70 4.08 1.12 13.66
C TYR A 70 3.37 0.36 12.54
N GLY A 71 2.06 0.56 12.45
CA GLY A 71 1.24 -0.22 11.54
C GLY A 71 -0.24 0.12 11.63
N PHE A 72 -1.04 -0.76 11.04
CA PHE A 72 -2.50 -0.65 11.06
C PHE A 72 -3.10 -1.37 12.25
N LEU A 73 -4.22 -0.83 12.74
CA LEU A 73 -5.13 -1.48 13.66
C LEU A 73 -6.40 -1.91 12.92
N PHE A 74 -6.78 -3.17 13.08
CA PHE A 74 -7.97 -3.75 12.47
C PHE A 74 -8.98 -4.20 13.52
N ASN A 75 -10.26 -4.00 13.20
CA ASN A 75 -11.36 -4.65 13.89
C ASN A 75 -11.48 -6.09 13.38
N ALA A 76 -11.18 -7.07 14.24
CA ALA A 76 -11.28 -8.49 13.93
C ALA A 76 -12.68 -8.88 13.43
N GLU A 77 -13.74 -8.25 13.95
CA GLU A 77 -15.13 -8.55 13.59
C GLU A 77 -15.49 -8.12 12.16
N GLN A 78 -14.64 -7.30 11.52
CA GLN A 78 -14.79 -6.84 10.14
C GLN A 78 -13.73 -7.44 9.21
N CYS A 79 -12.89 -8.33 9.72
CA CYS A 79 -11.89 -9.05 8.96
C CYS A 79 -12.40 -10.46 8.66
N PHE A 80 -11.89 -11.06 7.58
CA PHE A 80 -12.06 -12.49 7.35
C PHE A 80 -10.85 -13.22 7.93
N ILE A 81 -11.01 -13.77 9.12
CA ILE A 81 -9.96 -14.54 9.82
C ILE A 81 -10.10 -16.00 9.42
N TYR A 82 -8.99 -16.59 8.99
CA TYR A 82 -8.98 -17.98 8.52
C TYR A 82 -7.92 -18.85 9.20
N ASP A 83 -7.12 -18.28 10.11
CA ASP A 83 -6.24 -19.04 11.00
C ASP A 83 -5.83 -18.20 12.21
N VAL A 84 -5.63 -18.86 13.35
CA VAL A 84 -5.12 -18.23 14.57
C VAL A 84 -4.12 -19.16 15.25
N SER A 85 -3.02 -18.58 15.74
CA SER A 85 -1.92 -19.32 16.33
C SER A 85 -1.33 -18.53 17.50
N SER A 86 -1.00 -19.23 18.58
CA SER A 86 -0.29 -18.64 19.72
C SER A 86 1.18 -18.33 19.42
N LYS A 87 1.68 -18.80 18.26
CA LYS A 87 3.05 -18.59 17.79
C LYS A 87 3.06 -18.10 16.35
N ASP A 88 4.11 -17.41 15.96
CA ASP A 88 4.41 -17.14 14.56
C ASP A 88 4.58 -18.46 13.81
N SER A 89 3.69 -18.71 12.84
CA SER A 89 3.67 -19.97 12.09
C SER A 89 4.66 -20.00 10.93
N ASN A 90 5.42 -18.91 10.69
CA ASN A 90 6.33 -18.74 9.54
C ASN A 90 5.65 -19.13 8.21
N SER A 91 4.36 -18.82 8.10
CA SER A 91 3.54 -19.24 6.97
C SER A 91 3.93 -18.49 5.69
N ASN A 92 4.07 -19.23 4.59
CA ASN A 92 4.35 -18.67 3.28
C ASN A 92 3.05 -18.52 2.47
N ARG A 93 3.14 -17.92 1.27
CA ARG A 93 1.97 -17.69 0.41
C ARG A 93 1.16 -18.96 0.12
N ILE A 94 1.83 -20.08 -0.13
CA ILE A 94 1.18 -21.36 -0.47
C ILE A 94 0.38 -21.86 0.72
N THR A 95 1.00 -21.95 1.90
CA THR A 95 0.32 -22.45 3.10
C THR A 95 -0.80 -21.52 3.56
N LYS A 96 -0.64 -20.20 3.40
CA LYS A 96 -1.71 -19.23 3.67
C LYS A 96 -2.92 -19.41 2.75
N LEU A 97 -2.69 -19.63 1.44
CA LEU A 97 -3.76 -19.88 0.48
C LEU A 97 -4.51 -21.18 0.77
N GLU A 98 -3.79 -22.23 1.15
CA GLU A 98 -4.38 -23.52 1.54
C GLU A 98 -5.28 -23.36 2.76
N LYS A 99 -4.77 -22.75 3.85
CA LYS A 99 -5.55 -22.47 5.06
C LYS A 99 -6.78 -21.62 4.76
N ARG A 100 -6.62 -20.54 3.99
CA ARG A 100 -7.71 -19.66 3.55
C ARG A 100 -8.81 -20.43 2.82
N LYS A 101 -8.44 -21.36 1.94
CA LYS A 101 -9.38 -22.17 1.17
C LYS A 101 -10.08 -23.21 2.06
N LEU A 102 -9.33 -23.89 2.91
CA LEU A 102 -9.85 -24.93 3.81
C LEU A 102 -10.81 -24.34 4.84
N ASN A 103 -10.48 -23.16 5.37
CA ASN A 103 -11.22 -22.54 6.47
C ASN A 103 -12.23 -21.47 6.00
N LYS A 104 -12.56 -21.46 4.71
CA LYS A 104 -13.47 -20.47 4.14
C LYS A 104 -14.87 -20.59 4.76
N GLY A 105 -15.36 -19.48 5.32
CA GLY A 105 -16.71 -19.40 5.90
C GLY A 105 -16.82 -19.95 7.33
N ILE A 106 -15.71 -20.34 7.95
CA ILE A 106 -15.68 -20.73 9.37
C ILE A 106 -15.56 -19.47 10.23
N ASP A 107 -16.36 -19.37 11.29
CA ASP A 107 -16.23 -18.31 12.28
C ASP A 107 -15.11 -18.64 13.29
N LEU A 108 -13.99 -17.91 13.20
CA LEU A 108 -12.87 -18.04 14.13
C LEU A 108 -12.85 -16.96 15.22
N LEU A 109 -13.94 -16.21 15.42
CA LEU A 109 -14.02 -15.21 16.49
C LEU A 109 -14.25 -15.85 17.86
N ALA A 110 -15.28 -16.70 17.99
CA ALA A 110 -15.72 -17.22 19.30
C ALA A 110 -15.78 -18.75 19.35
N LYS A 111 -16.60 -19.40 18.52
CA LYS A 111 -16.76 -20.87 18.47
C LYS A 111 -17.01 -21.35 17.05
N ASN A 112 -16.53 -22.55 16.74
CA ASN A 112 -16.84 -23.25 15.50
C ASN A 112 -17.01 -24.75 15.75
N GLU A 113 -17.72 -25.42 14.84
CA GLU A 113 -18.04 -26.85 14.91
C GLU A 113 -16.86 -27.76 14.59
N LEU A 114 -15.78 -27.20 14.00
CA LEU A 114 -14.63 -27.95 13.51
C LEU A 114 -13.50 -28.05 14.55
N GLY A 115 -13.69 -27.49 15.74
CA GLY A 115 -12.69 -27.48 16.81
C GLY A 115 -11.42 -26.71 16.45
N LEU A 116 -11.49 -25.82 15.45
CA LEU A 116 -10.39 -24.92 15.13
C LEU A 116 -10.26 -23.88 16.23
N LYS A 117 -9.03 -23.48 16.53
CA LYS A 117 -8.77 -22.45 17.53
C LYS A 117 -9.48 -21.14 17.15
N THR A 118 -10.06 -20.44 18.11
CA THR A 118 -10.71 -19.14 17.92
C THR A 118 -9.90 -17.99 18.53
N LEU A 119 -10.26 -16.75 18.23
CA LEU A 119 -9.66 -15.57 18.88
C LEU A 119 -9.91 -15.54 20.39
N ASP A 120 -11.08 -16.02 20.85
CA ASP A 120 -11.38 -16.09 22.29
C ASP A 120 -10.47 -17.09 23.01
N GLU A 121 -10.24 -18.25 22.39
CA GLU A 121 -9.30 -19.24 22.89
C GLU A 121 -7.86 -18.71 22.86
N LEU A 122 -7.44 -18.09 21.75
CA LEU A 122 -6.13 -17.45 21.62
C LEU A 122 -5.92 -16.36 22.68
N SER A 123 -6.91 -15.50 22.91
CA SER A 123 -6.86 -14.45 23.94
C SER A 123 -6.66 -15.06 25.33
N THR A 124 -7.39 -16.13 25.63
CA THR A 124 -7.27 -16.85 26.91
C THR A 124 -5.88 -17.45 27.06
N GLU A 125 -5.35 -18.09 26.02
CA GLU A 125 -3.98 -18.64 26.02
C GLU A 125 -2.93 -17.56 26.26
N ILE A 126 -2.99 -16.43 25.54
CA ILE A 126 -2.06 -15.30 25.72
C ILE A 126 -2.10 -14.76 27.15
N GLN A 127 -3.28 -14.75 27.78
CA GLN A 127 -3.39 -14.35 29.18
C GLN A 127 -2.68 -15.31 30.15
N LEU A 128 -2.51 -16.56 29.77
CA LEU A 128 -1.90 -17.61 30.59
C LEU A 128 -0.43 -17.90 30.25
N GLN A 129 0.04 -17.49 29.06
CA GLN A 129 1.39 -17.77 28.55
C GLN A 129 2.47 -16.79 29.05
N ASP A 130 3.73 -17.24 28.94
CA ASP A 130 4.93 -16.44 29.19
C ASP A 130 5.11 -15.39 28.07
N PRO A 131 5.48 -14.14 28.37
CA PRO A 131 5.32 -12.98 27.49
C PRO A 131 6.39 -12.90 26.38
N LYS A 132 6.84 -14.00 25.78
CA LYS A 132 7.97 -13.96 24.84
C LYS A 132 7.63 -14.33 23.42
N GLU A 133 6.48 -14.98 23.19
CA GLU A 133 6.10 -15.46 21.86
C GLU A 133 5.12 -14.50 21.18
N LEU A 134 5.38 -14.23 19.91
CA LEU A 134 4.50 -13.47 19.04
C LEU A 134 3.35 -14.38 18.58
N ASN A 135 2.11 -13.97 18.79
CA ASN A 135 0.96 -14.65 18.21
C ASN A 135 0.73 -14.20 16.77
N GLU A 136 0.09 -15.07 15.98
CA GLU A 136 -0.22 -14.82 14.58
C GLU A 136 -1.71 -15.07 14.31
N VAL A 137 -2.35 -14.09 13.69
CA VAL A 137 -3.70 -14.16 13.14
C VAL A 137 -3.60 -13.94 11.64
N LEU A 138 -4.05 -14.91 10.86
CA LEU A 138 -4.09 -14.81 9.41
C LEU A 138 -5.46 -14.32 8.95
N LEU A 139 -5.46 -13.27 8.14
CA LEU A 139 -6.68 -12.58 7.75
C LEU A 139 -6.65 -11.98 6.35
N ASP A 140 -7.85 -11.77 5.82
CA ASP A 140 -8.12 -10.77 4.79
C ASP A 140 -8.76 -9.53 5.42
N SER A 141 -8.38 -8.35 4.94
CA SER A 141 -8.84 -7.07 5.46
C SER A 141 -9.13 -6.09 4.34
N TRP A 142 -10.05 -5.16 4.58
CA TRP A 142 -10.40 -4.10 3.64
C TRP A 142 -10.30 -2.76 4.37
N LYS A 143 -10.33 -1.66 3.62
CA LYS A 143 -10.26 -0.30 4.18
C LYS A 143 -11.24 -0.09 5.34
N HIS A 144 -12.47 -0.61 5.24
CA HIS A 144 -13.50 -0.43 6.26
C HIS A 144 -13.26 -1.21 7.56
N SER A 145 -12.40 -2.24 7.55
CA SER A 145 -12.02 -2.96 8.77
C SER A 145 -10.85 -2.28 9.50
N CYS A 146 -10.20 -1.30 8.87
CA CYS A 146 -9.11 -0.54 9.44
C CYS A 146 -9.66 0.57 10.34
N VAL A 147 -9.39 0.46 11.64
CA VAL A 147 -9.95 1.37 12.67
C VAL A 147 -8.97 2.43 13.14
N GLY A 148 -7.69 2.32 12.78
CA GLY A 148 -6.68 3.29 13.13
C GLY A 148 -5.26 2.83 12.80
N LEU A 149 -4.31 3.58 13.33
CA LEU A 149 -2.89 3.28 13.31
C LEU A 149 -2.39 3.06 14.74
N TYR A 150 -1.28 2.34 14.87
CA TYR A 150 -0.54 2.30 16.13
C TYR A 150 0.93 2.57 15.90
N VAL A 151 1.59 3.03 16.95
CA VAL A 151 3.05 3.09 17.05
C VAL A 151 3.47 2.56 18.41
N ARG A 152 4.52 1.75 18.42
CA ARG A 152 5.07 1.14 19.62
C ARG A 152 5.68 2.21 20.52
N TYR A 153 5.33 2.19 21.79
CA TYR A 153 5.93 3.04 22.80
C TYR A 153 7.29 2.47 23.24
N LEU A 154 8.33 3.31 23.20
CA LEU A 154 9.68 2.95 23.60
C LEU A 154 10.08 3.77 24.84
N GLU A 155 10.25 3.10 25.98
CA GLU A 155 10.65 3.73 27.25
C GLU A 155 12.15 4.06 27.33
N SER A 156 12.98 3.38 26.53
CA SER A 156 14.44 3.48 26.67
C SER A 156 14.95 4.87 26.27
N THR A 157 15.78 5.47 27.12
CA THR A 157 16.48 6.72 26.83
C THR A 157 17.44 6.60 25.64
N GLN A 158 17.92 5.39 25.34
CA GLN A 158 18.89 5.14 24.28
C GLN A 158 18.30 5.27 22.87
N ASP A 159 16.98 5.15 22.71
CA ASP A 159 16.29 5.12 21.40
C ASP A 159 15.28 6.27 21.23
N GLN A 160 15.36 7.33 22.05
CA GLN A 160 14.39 8.43 22.00
C GLN A 160 14.31 9.08 20.62
N LYS A 161 15.46 9.37 19.98
CA LYS A 161 15.46 9.92 18.61
C LYS A 161 14.69 9.02 17.64
N HIS A 162 14.91 7.70 17.71
CA HIS A 162 14.20 6.74 16.86
C HIS A 162 12.69 6.71 17.15
N PHE A 163 12.31 6.74 18.43
CA PHE A 163 10.91 6.83 18.86
C PHE A 163 10.22 8.07 18.30
N TYR A 164 10.77 9.27 18.52
CA TYR A 164 10.17 10.51 18.03
C TYR A 164 10.19 10.63 16.51
N THR A 165 11.19 10.06 15.82
CA THR A 165 11.15 9.93 14.35
C THR A 165 9.96 9.06 13.93
N SER A 166 9.73 7.93 14.59
CA SER A 166 8.60 7.04 14.32
C SER A 166 7.25 7.69 14.58
N LEU A 167 7.14 8.58 15.58
CA LEU A 167 5.92 9.37 15.82
C LEU A 167 5.65 10.36 14.68
N LEU A 168 6.68 11.05 14.18
CA LEU A 168 6.52 11.94 13.02
C LEU A 168 6.18 11.18 11.75
N GLU A 169 6.82 10.03 11.53
CA GLU A 169 6.53 9.13 10.41
C GLU A 169 5.07 8.68 10.39
N ILE A 170 4.56 8.16 11.51
CA ILE A 170 3.18 7.67 11.55
C ILE A 170 2.15 8.81 11.41
N ARG A 171 2.48 10.02 11.87
CA ARG A 171 1.66 11.22 11.64
C ARG A 171 1.64 11.62 10.17
N LEU A 172 2.79 11.54 9.49
CA LEU A 172 2.88 11.78 8.05
C LEU A 172 2.10 10.72 7.25
N ILE A 173 2.23 9.45 7.63
CA ILE A 173 1.47 8.33 7.05
C ILE A 173 -0.03 8.53 7.22
N GLN A 174 -0.50 8.94 8.40
CA GLN A 174 -1.91 9.25 8.63
C GLN A 174 -2.41 10.32 7.66
N LYS A 175 -1.69 11.45 7.56
CA LYS A 175 -2.01 12.51 6.61
C LYS A 175 -2.05 11.99 5.17
N TYR A 176 -1.06 11.20 4.78
CA TYR A 176 -0.97 10.57 3.47
C TYR A 176 -2.17 9.68 3.17
N LEU A 177 -2.55 8.79 4.09
CA LEU A 177 -3.70 7.89 3.93
C LEU A 177 -5.03 8.65 3.83
N ILE A 178 -5.20 9.71 4.63
CA ILE A 178 -6.40 10.56 4.59
C ILE A 178 -6.51 11.26 3.24
N GLN A 179 -5.45 11.96 2.83
CA GLN A 179 -5.50 12.81 1.63
C GLN A 179 -5.46 11.99 0.33
N LYS A 180 -4.60 10.96 0.27
CA LYS A 180 -4.35 10.20 -0.95
C LYS A 180 -5.32 9.04 -1.14
N PHE A 181 -5.76 8.39 -0.06
CA PHE A 181 -6.62 7.21 -0.12
C PHE A 181 -7.99 7.43 0.51
N SER A 182 -8.33 8.67 0.89
CA SER A 182 -9.62 9.04 1.50
C SER A 182 -9.96 8.24 2.76
N PHE A 183 -8.97 7.94 3.61
CA PHE A 183 -9.27 7.44 4.97
C PHE A 183 -10.03 8.51 5.77
N PRO A 184 -10.77 8.13 6.84
CA PRO A 184 -11.53 9.10 7.64
C PRO A 184 -10.65 10.25 8.13
N THR A 185 -11.17 11.48 8.13
CA THR A 185 -10.39 12.67 8.54
C THR A 185 -9.94 12.62 10.00
N ASP A 186 -10.63 11.85 10.83
CA ASP A 186 -10.35 11.60 12.25
C ASP A 186 -9.64 10.25 12.49
N PHE A 187 -9.08 9.62 11.44
CA PHE A 187 -8.47 8.30 11.51
C PHE A 187 -7.39 8.21 12.60
N PRO A 188 -7.63 7.52 13.72
CA PRO A 188 -6.86 7.73 14.95
C PRO A 188 -5.47 7.07 14.92
N ILE A 189 -4.53 7.60 15.70
CA ILE A 189 -3.26 6.95 16.04
C ILE A 189 -3.26 6.62 17.54
N CYS A 190 -2.80 5.43 17.91
CA CYS A 190 -2.61 5.02 19.29
C CYS A 190 -1.13 4.73 19.60
N LEU A 191 -0.67 5.04 20.80
CA LEU A 191 0.59 4.51 21.31
C LEU A 191 0.34 3.15 21.95
N TYR A 192 1.07 2.12 21.55
CA TYR A 192 0.97 0.80 22.18
C TYR A 192 2.17 0.55 23.10
N ASN A 193 1.93 0.55 24.40
CA ASN A 193 2.90 0.09 25.39
C ASN A 193 2.76 -1.43 25.54
N GLU A 194 3.59 -2.14 24.79
CA GLU A 194 3.66 -3.61 24.81
C GLU A 194 3.92 -4.12 26.22
N LYS A 195 4.92 -3.58 26.93
CA LYS A 195 5.30 -4.02 28.30
C LYS A 195 4.12 -4.07 29.26
N LEU A 196 3.23 -3.08 29.15
CA LEU A 196 2.07 -2.96 30.03
C LEU A 196 0.78 -3.52 29.42
N GLY A 197 0.78 -3.92 28.15
CA GLY A 197 -0.44 -4.26 27.41
C GLY A 197 -1.45 -3.12 27.41
N LYS A 198 -1.00 -1.88 27.14
CA LYS A 198 -1.84 -0.67 27.22
C LYS A 198 -1.80 0.13 25.92
N LEU A 199 -2.96 0.61 25.50
CA LEU A 199 -3.09 1.66 24.49
C LEU A 199 -3.16 3.02 25.18
N MET A 200 -2.36 3.97 24.72
CA MET A 200 -2.31 5.34 25.19
C MET A 200 -2.63 6.30 24.04
N ARG A 201 -3.00 7.53 24.39
CA ARG A 201 -3.27 8.57 23.39
C ARG A 201 -1.99 8.94 22.66
N PHE A 202 -2.12 9.20 21.37
CA PHE A 202 -1.05 9.82 20.60
C PHE A 202 -0.85 11.28 21.03
N PRO A 203 0.40 11.78 21.13
CA PRO A 203 0.67 13.16 21.54
C PRO A 203 0.04 14.18 20.60
N ALA A 204 -0.23 15.38 21.09
CA ALA A 204 -0.65 16.48 20.24
C ALA A 204 0.49 16.91 19.30
N ASP A 205 0.18 17.48 18.14
CA ASP A 205 1.19 17.90 17.15
C ASP A 205 2.21 18.90 17.70
N THR A 206 1.77 19.80 18.59
CA THR A 206 2.61 20.79 19.25
C THR A 206 3.65 20.11 20.15
N GLU A 207 3.22 19.14 20.96
CA GLU A 207 4.09 18.33 21.82
C GLU A 207 5.04 17.47 20.98
N LEU A 208 4.52 16.81 19.95
CA LEU A 208 5.30 15.96 19.05
C LEU A 208 6.44 16.75 18.39
N LYS A 209 6.14 17.91 17.79
CA LYS A 209 7.13 18.77 17.13
C LYS A 209 8.16 19.32 18.13
N LEU A 210 7.71 19.67 19.35
CA LEU A 210 8.59 20.16 20.41
C LEU A 210 9.60 19.08 20.84
N TYR A 211 9.13 17.88 21.18
CA TYR A 211 10.00 16.81 21.63
C TYR A 211 10.91 16.29 20.52
N ALA A 212 10.41 16.18 19.28
CA ALA A 212 11.26 15.81 18.14
C ALA A 212 12.43 16.80 17.94
N ARG A 213 12.16 18.11 18.10
CA ARG A 213 13.20 19.15 18.03
C ARG A 213 14.24 18.99 19.14
N MET A 214 13.84 18.63 20.36
CA MET A 214 14.78 18.35 21.46
C MET A 214 15.72 17.18 21.15
N GLN A 215 15.31 16.27 20.26
CA GLN A 215 16.13 15.15 19.76
C GLN A 215 16.89 15.45 18.46
N GLY A 216 16.93 16.72 18.03
CA GLY A 216 17.62 17.17 16.81
C GLY A 216 16.87 16.87 15.50
N ILE A 217 15.58 16.52 15.57
CA ILE A 217 14.72 16.28 14.41
C ILE A 217 13.90 17.55 14.14
N HIS A 218 14.27 18.30 13.10
CA HIS A 218 13.62 19.56 12.77
C HIS A 218 13.78 19.91 11.30
N ALA A 219 13.08 20.93 10.81
CA ALA A 219 13.06 21.32 9.40
C ALA A 219 14.45 21.56 8.78
N LYS A 220 15.48 21.94 9.55
CA LYS A 220 16.85 22.06 9.02
C LYS A 220 17.55 20.72 8.76
N THR A 221 17.21 19.67 9.51
CA THR A 221 17.85 18.34 9.42
C THR A 221 17.04 17.36 8.58
N GLN A 222 15.72 17.54 8.52
CA GLN A 222 14.81 16.73 7.72
C GLN A 222 13.78 17.63 7.00
N PRO A 223 14.22 18.50 6.09
CA PRO A 223 13.34 19.50 5.46
C PRO A 223 12.14 18.86 4.78
N LYS A 224 12.34 17.78 4.02
CA LYS A 224 11.22 17.13 3.31
C LYS A 224 10.16 16.54 4.23
N LEU A 225 10.55 15.98 5.38
CA LEU A 225 9.59 15.49 6.38
C LEU A 225 8.68 16.61 6.88
N PHE A 226 9.26 17.75 7.24
CA PHE A 226 8.50 18.88 7.77
C PHE A 226 7.70 19.62 6.70
N ASP A 227 8.19 19.69 5.47
CA ASP A 227 7.44 20.15 4.30
C ASP A 227 6.17 19.32 4.10
N LEU A 228 6.29 17.99 4.04
CA LEU A 228 5.16 17.10 3.84
C LEU A 228 4.18 17.07 5.03
N LEU A 229 4.68 17.30 6.26
CA LEU A 229 3.86 17.43 7.47
C LEU A 229 3.21 18.81 7.64
N SER A 230 3.58 19.82 6.85
CA SER A 230 2.99 21.15 6.94
C SER A 230 1.51 21.13 6.56
N ASP A 231 0.69 22.04 7.08
CA ASP A 231 -0.74 22.09 6.71
C ASP A 231 -0.94 22.56 5.25
N GLU A 232 0.06 23.22 4.68
CA GLU A 232 0.05 23.74 3.30
C GLU A 232 0.22 22.63 2.25
N TYR A 233 1.04 21.61 2.56
CA TYR A 233 1.26 20.53 1.62
C TYR A 233 0.02 19.62 1.51
N GLN A 234 -0.39 19.29 0.29
CA GLN A 234 -1.47 18.34 0.03
C GLN A 234 -1.00 17.22 -0.90
N PHE A 235 -1.22 15.97 -0.49
CA PHE A 235 -1.06 14.84 -1.38
C PHE A 235 -2.19 14.83 -2.41
N SER A 236 -1.85 14.56 -3.66
CA SER A 236 -2.85 14.29 -4.69
C SER A 236 -3.58 13.00 -4.37
N LEU A 237 -4.90 13.03 -4.55
CA LEU A 237 -5.76 11.86 -4.44
C LEU A 237 -5.28 10.77 -5.41
N GLU A 238 -5.21 9.52 -4.95
CA GLU A 238 -4.91 8.39 -5.81
C GLU A 238 -6.09 8.18 -6.78
N PRO A 239 -5.85 8.21 -8.11
CA PRO A 239 -6.90 7.96 -9.07
C PRO A 239 -7.38 6.51 -8.97
N SER A 240 -8.66 6.27 -9.22
CA SER A 240 -9.17 4.91 -9.33
C SER A 240 -8.44 4.18 -10.46
N PRO A 241 -7.95 2.95 -10.25
CA PRO A 241 -7.26 2.21 -11.29
C PRO A 241 -8.23 1.89 -12.43
N LEU A 242 -7.72 1.98 -13.67
CA LEU A 242 -8.47 1.56 -14.86
C LEU A 242 -8.70 0.06 -14.81
N THR A 243 -9.81 -0.43 -15.37
CA THR A 243 -9.96 -1.85 -15.65
C THR A 243 -9.19 -2.25 -16.91
N VAL A 244 -8.85 -3.52 -17.08
CA VAL A 244 -8.23 -4.03 -18.33
C VAL A 244 -9.06 -3.66 -19.55
N GLU A 245 -10.38 -3.81 -19.48
CA GLU A 245 -11.28 -3.45 -20.57
C GLU A 245 -11.25 -1.94 -20.88
N ALA A 246 -11.29 -1.10 -19.83
CA ALA A 246 -11.17 0.34 -20.01
C ALA A 246 -9.79 0.73 -20.56
N TYR A 247 -8.74 0.06 -20.13
CA TYR A 247 -7.38 0.27 -20.61
C TYR A 247 -7.26 -0.03 -22.10
N LEU A 248 -7.71 -1.21 -22.54
CA LEU A 248 -7.69 -1.60 -23.95
C LEU A 248 -8.54 -0.66 -24.82
N LYS A 249 -9.67 -0.17 -24.31
CA LYS A 249 -10.55 0.77 -25.03
C LYS A 249 -9.92 2.15 -25.26
N HIS A 250 -9.08 2.62 -24.33
CA HIS A 250 -8.43 3.93 -24.41
C HIS A 250 -6.97 3.84 -24.85
N HIS A 251 -6.49 2.64 -25.19
CA HIS A 251 -5.15 2.42 -25.70
C HIS A 251 -4.94 3.18 -27.02
N GLU A 252 -3.72 3.63 -27.31
CA GLU A 252 -3.40 4.39 -28.52
C GLU A 252 -3.76 3.63 -29.82
N MET A 253 -3.61 2.31 -29.78
CA MET A 253 -3.95 1.39 -30.87
C MET A 253 -5.38 0.85 -30.81
N ALA A 254 -6.26 1.39 -29.97
CA ALA A 254 -7.61 0.84 -29.76
C ALA A 254 -8.43 0.69 -31.06
N ARG A 255 -8.14 1.50 -32.08
CA ARG A 255 -8.79 1.42 -33.42
C ARG A 255 -8.44 0.15 -34.19
N GLU A 256 -7.31 -0.47 -33.87
CA GLU A 256 -6.81 -1.69 -34.52
C GLU A 256 -7.30 -2.96 -33.80
N PHE A 257 -7.89 -2.81 -32.60
CA PHE A 257 -8.34 -3.92 -31.79
C PHE A 257 -9.73 -4.40 -32.21
N THR A 258 -9.77 -5.47 -33.01
CA THR A 258 -11.02 -6.18 -33.31
C THR A 258 -11.54 -6.93 -32.07
N PRO A 259 -12.85 -7.18 -31.95
CA PRO A 259 -13.40 -7.98 -30.85
C PRO A 259 -12.75 -9.37 -30.71
N GLU A 260 -12.36 -9.99 -31.81
CA GLU A 260 -11.66 -11.27 -31.85
C GLU A 260 -10.24 -11.14 -31.27
N LEU A 261 -9.52 -10.07 -31.61
CA LEU A 261 -8.19 -9.80 -31.09
C LEU A 261 -8.22 -9.52 -29.59
N ILE A 262 -9.18 -8.71 -29.14
CA ILE A 262 -9.41 -8.45 -27.71
C ILE A 262 -9.65 -9.76 -26.97
N ASN A 263 -10.54 -10.62 -27.47
CA ASN A 263 -10.80 -11.92 -26.85
C ASN A 263 -9.54 -12.83 -26.79
N LYS A 264 -8.67 -12.79 -27.81
CA LYS A 264 -7.39 -13.51 -27.78
C LYS A 264 -6.44 -12.95 -26.71
N MET A 265 -6.31 -11.63 -26.63
CA MET A 265 -5.50 -10.94 -25.61
C MET A 265 -5.99 -11.29 -24.20
N LEU A 266 -7.31 -11.21 -23.94
CA LEU A 266 -7.90 -11.54 -22.65
C LEU A 266 -7.67 -13.01 -22.28
N ARG A 267 -7.81 -13.96 -23.22
CA ARG A 267 -7.49 -15.39 -22.98
C ARG A 267 -6.02 -15.59 -22.60
N LYS A 268 -5.11 -14.89 -23.29
CA LYS A 268 -3.67 -14.96 -22.98
C LYS A 268 -3.40 -14.41 -21.58
N LEU A 269 -3.98 -13.26 -21.23
CA LEU A 269 -3.93 -12.70 -19.89
C LEU A 269 -4.45 -13.70 -18.85
N THR A 270 -5.58 -14.37 -19.09
CA THR A 270 -6.16 -15.34 -18.14
C THR A 270 -5.22 -16.50 -17.87
N SER A 271 -4.44 -16.94 -18.87
CA SER A 271 -3.47 -18.03 -18.70
C SER A 271 -2.21 -17.64 -17.91
N LEU A 272 -1.90 -16.35 -17.83
CA LEU A 272 -0.67 -15.83 -17.21
C LEU A 272 -0.92 -15.18 -15.84
N PHE A 273 -2.13 -14.68 -15.61
CA PHE A 273 -2.46 -13.95 -14.40
C PHE A 273 -3.00 -14.88 -13.31
N ILE A 274 -2.33 -14.86 -12.16
CA ILE A 274 -2.82 -15.47 -10.93
C ILE A 274 -3.11 -14.34 -9.95
N PRO A 275 -4.39 -14.09 -9.61
CA PRO A 275 -4.75 -13.06 -8.64
C PRO A 275 -4.04 -13.23 -7.31
N PHE A 276 -3.83 -12.11 -6.63
CA PHE A 276 -3.21 -12.10 -5.31
C PHE A 276 -3.98 -12.94 -4.28
N ASP A 277 -5.32 -12.96 -4.35
CA ASP A 277 -6.22 -13.73 -3.50
C ASP A 277 -6.39 -15.21 -3.94
N GLY A 278 -5.77 -15.61 -5.06
CA GLY A 278 -5.82 -16.98 -5.59
C GLY A 278 -7.16 -17.40 -6.19
N ARG A 279 -8.11 -16.47 -6.41
CA ARG A 279 -9.37 -16.83 -7.07
C ARG A 279 -9.16 -17.23 -8.52
N LYS A 280 -10.07 -18.05 -9.05
CA LYS A 280 -10.10 -18.36 -10.47
C LYS A 280 -10.56 -17.13 -11.24
N VAL A 281 -9.95 -16.90 -12.39
CA VAL A 281 -10.29 -15.85 -13.34
C VAL A 281 -10.61 -16.51 -14.68
N ASP A 282 -11.55 -15.93 -15.40
CA ASP A 282 -11.93 -16.29 -16.76
C ASP A 282 -11.84 -15.06 -17.68
N VAL A 283 -12.15 -15.26 -18.96
CA VAL A 283 -12.06 -14.20 -19.98
C VAL A 283 -12.97 -13.01 -19.68
N THR A 284 -14.09 -13.23 -18.97
CA THR A 284 -15.05 -12.16 -18.66
C THR A 284 -14.61 -11.36 -17.44
N SER A 285 -14.18 -12.06 -16.39
CA SER A 285 -13.72 -11.46 -15.14
C SER A 285 -12.38 -10.76 -15.30
N ILE A 286 -11.50 -11.24 -16.19
CA ILE A 286 -10.19 -10.59 -16.38
C ILE A 286 -10.29 -9.17 -16.94
N GLY A 287 -11.30 -8.90 -17.77
CA GLY A 287 -11.56 -7.55 -18.28
C GLY A 287 -11.89 -6.53 -17.17
N LYS A 288 -12.38 -7.02 -16.02
CA LYS A 288 -12.76 -6.20 -14.86
C LYS A 288 -11.63 -6.04 -13.84
N GLU A 289 -10.52 -6.74 -14.02
CA GLU A 289 -9.34 -6.57 -13.16
C GLU A 289 -8.78 -5.17 -13.33
N SER A 290 -8.24 -4.63 -12.24
CA SER A 290 -7.53 -3.35 -12.25
C SER A 290 -6.20 -3.48 -12.99
N VAL A 291 -5.83 -2.44 -13.74
CA VAL A 291 -4.48 -2.25 -14.29
C VAL A 291 -3.65 -1.52 -13.24
N ASP A 292 -3.03 -2.29 -12.37
CA ASP A 292 -2.22 -1.83 -11.26
C ASP A 292 -1.25 -2.95 -10.86
N SER A 293 0.03 -2.61 -10.67
CA SER A 293 1.07 -3.61 -10.37
C SER A 293 1.00 -4.18 -8.95
N VAL A 294 0.19 -3.58 -8.07
CA VAL A 294 0.01 -4.04 -6.68
C VAL A 294 -1.28 -4.83 -6.55
N SER A 295 -2.42 -4.26 -6.95
CA SER A 295 -3.74 -4.84 -6.70
C SER A 295 -4.37 -5.54 -7.90
N GLY A 296 -3.68 -5.61 -9.04
CA GLY A 296 -4.25 -6.14 -10.28
C GLY A 296 -3.19 -6.65 -11.26
N ILE A 297 -3.41 -6.37 -12.54
CA ILE A 297 -2.53 -6.76 -13.64
C ILE A 297 -1.57 -5.60 -13.94
N ALA A 298 -0.28 -5.90 -13.98
CA ALA A 298 0.73 -4.89 -14.30
C ALA A 298 0.58 -4.41 -15.74
N LYS A 299 0.70 -3.09 -15.95
CA LYS A 299 0.58 -2.46 -17.27
C LYS A 299 1.52 -3.13 -18.29
N GLU A 300 2.75 -3.39 -17.89
CA GLU A 300 3.79 -4.00 -18.71
C GLU A 300 3.38 -5.39 -19.24
N GLN A 301 2.62 -6.16 -18.46
CA GLN A 301 2.13 -7.46 -18.91
C GLN A 301 1.09 -7.32 -20.02
N ILE A 302 0.22 -6.30 -19.92
CA ILE A 302 -0.79 -6.01 -20.94
C ILE A 302 -0.10 -5.51 -22.22
N GLU A 303 0.86 -4.59 -22.08
CA GLU A 303 1.64 -4.05 -23.21
C GLU A 303 2.41 -5.13 -23.97
N ASN A 304 3.09 -6.02 -23.27
CA ASN A 304 3.81 -7.12 -23.91
C ASN A 304 2.88 -8.00 -24.74
N ILE A 305 1.67 -8.29 -24.23
CA ILE A 305 0.67 -9.07 -24.97
C ILE A 305 0.16 -8.31 -26.19
N ILE A 306 -0.11 -7.01 -26.07
CA ILE A 306 -0.51 -6.17 -27.20
C ILE A 306 0.58 -6.24 -28.29
N GLN A 307 1.83 -6.01 -27.92
CA GLN A 307 2.96 -6.03 -28.86
C GLN A 307 3.13 -7.39 -29.55
N ASP A 308 3.04 -8.49 -28.80
CA ASP A 308 3.11 -9.85 -29.34
C ASP A 308 2.02 -10.09 -30.40
N TYR A 309 0.79 -9.63 -30.14
CA TYR A 309 -0.31 -9.81 -31.09
C TYR A 309 -0.22 -8.86 -32.29
N MET A 310 0.25 -7.63 -32.11
CA MET A 310 0.45 -6.69 -33.21
C MET A 310 1.60 -7.12 -34.13
N ALA A 311 2.67 -7.69 -33.59
CA ALA A 311 3.79 -8.21 -34.37
C ALA A 311 3.40 -9.44 -35.22
N ASN A 312 2.45 -10.25 -34.74
CA ASN A 312 2.04 -11.52 -35.36
C ASN A 312 0.74 -11.42 -36.17
N THR A 313 0.11 -10.25 -36.24
CA THR A 313 -1.05 -10.04 -37.12
C THR A 313 -0.54 -9.80 -38.54
N PRO A 314 -0.94 -10.59 -39.54
CA PRO A 314 -0.53 -10.36 -40.92
C PRO A 314 -0.98 -8.96 -41.33
N LYS A 315 -0.01 -8.10 -41.67
CA LYS A 315 -0.28 -6.75 -42.17
C LYS A 315 -1.17 -6.87 -43.41
N HIS A 316 -2.47 -6.56 -43.28
CA HIS A 316 -3.27 -6.20 -44.44
C HIS A 316 -2.78 -4.81 -44.91
N SER A 317 -1.83 -4.85 -45.84
CA SER A 317 -1.34 -3.78 -46.71
C SER A 317 -0.81 -2.47 -46.09
N PRO A 318 0.35 -1.97 -46.54
CA PRO A 318 0.87 -0.67 -46.16
C PRO A 318 0.17 0.43 -46.96
N LEU A 319 -0.65 1.25 -46.30
CA LEU A 319 -0.97 2.58 -46.79
C LEU A 319 -0.85 3.55 -45.61
N LEU A 320 0.02 4.54 -45.80
CA LEU A 320 0.43 5.61 -44.87
C LEU A 320 1.66 5.30 -43.98
N ALA A 321 2.70 4.75 -44.61
CA ALA A 321 4.07 5.14 -44.29
C ALA A 321 4.44 6.36 -45.17
N LYS A 322 4.06 7.55 -44.72
CA LYS A 322 4.66 8.88 -44.98
C LYS A 322 3.62 9.93 -44.56
N GLU A 323 4.08 10.91 -43.79
CA GLU A 323 3.32 12.02 -43.16
C GLU A 323 2.84 11.75 -41.73
N SER A 324 3.78 11.75 -40.77
CA SER A 324 3.59 12.32 -39.41
C SER A 324 4.89 12.26 -38.57
N PHE A 325 6.06 12.34 -39.19
CA PHE A 325 7.29 12.74 -38.48
C PHE A 325 7.45 14.24 -38.68
N PHE A 326 7.42 15.00 -37.58
CA PHE A 326 7.38 16.46 -37.45
C PHE A 326 6.01 17.13 -37.54
N LYS A 327 5.29 17.12 -36.41
CA LYS A 327 4.77 18.34 -35.79
C LYS A 327 4.19 17.97 -34.42
N PHE A 328 4.94 18.21 -33.35
CA PHE A 328 4.41 18.68 -32.07
C PHE A 328 5.58 19.01 -31.13
N LYS A 329 6.03 20.26 -31.19
CA LYS A 329 6.52 20.98 -30.01
C LYS A 329 5.91 22.37 -30.04
N THR A 330 5.19 22.68 -28.96
CA THR A 330 5.00 24.00 -28.33
C THR A 330 4.30 25.08 -29.15
N GLU A 331 3.42 25.95 -28.65
CA GLU A 331 2.75 26.19 -27.36
C GLU A 331 1.79 27.36 -27.68
N LEU A 332 0.67 27.46 -26.97
CA LEU A 332 -0.14 28.68 -26.91
C LEU A 332 0.59 29.72 -26.04
N GLY A 333 0.81 30.93 -26.56
CA GLY A 333 1.09 32.13 -25.75
C GLY A 333 2.22 33.05 -26.24
N SER A 334 1.89 33.96 -27.15
CA SER A 334 2.68 35.12 -27.65
C SER A 334 2.98 36.18 -26.55
N PRO A 335 3.64 37.36 -26.79
CA PRO A 335 4.02 37.98 -28.07
C PRO A 335 5.32 38.85 -28.15
N ILE A 336 5.66 39.24 -29.40
CA ILE A 336 6.33 40.48 -29.87
C ILE A 336 7.76 40.80 -29.37
N LEU A 337 8.73 40.77 -30.31
CA LEU A 337 9.50 41.96 -30.74
C LEU A 337 10.31 41.68 -32.00
N ALA A 338 10.15 42.57 -32.97
CA ALA A 338 10.85 42.63 -34.23
C ALA A 338 12.28 43.17 -34.06
N GLY A 339 13.17 42.85 -35.00
CA GLY A 339 14.36 43.69 -35.24
C GLY A 339 15.59 42.97 -35.78
N GLN A 340 15.72 43.02 -37.11
CA GLN A 340 16.94 43.40 -37.85
C GLN A 340 18.18 42.47 -37.87
N GLN A 341 18.53 42.11 -39.13
CA GLN A 341 19.85 42.23 -39.79
C GLN A 341 21.01 41.34 -39.28
N GLU A 342 21.98 40.90 -40.07
CA GLU A 342 22.28 40.72 -41.50
C GLU A 342 23.73 40.15 -41.51
N ILE A 343 24.13 39.39 -42.54
CA ILE A 343 25.54 39.21 -43.03
C ILE A 343 26.46 38.34 -42.13
N ALA A 344 26.82 37.09 -42.48
CA ALA A 344 27.75 36.57 -43.50
C ALA A 344 29.25 36.49 -43.11
N PHE A 345 29.88 35.44 -43.66
CA PHE A 345 31.31 35.12 -43.85
C PHE A 345 32.07 34.19 -42.88
N GLU A 346 32.33 32.98 -43.40
CA GLU A 346 33.61 32.26 -43.53
C GLU A 346 34.73 32.49 -42.47
N ASN A 347 35.25 31.39 -41.90
CA ASN A 347 36.48 30.77 -42.43
C ASN A 347 36.92 29.49 -41.69
N LEU A 348 37.53 28.62 -42.48
CA LEU A 348 38.26 27.39 -42.14
C LEU A 348 39.55 27.63 -41.35
N LYS A 349 39.91 26.66 -40.49
CA LYS A 349 41.20 25.92 -40.36
C LYS A 349 41.39 25.43 -38.92
N TYR A 350 41.51 24.11 -38.67
CA TYR A 350 42.77 23.35 -38.49
C TYR A 350 43.74 24.06 -37.52
N THR A 351 44.17 23.50 -36.38
CA THR A 351 44.85 22.21 -36.19
C THR A 351 44.86 21.79 -34.71
N SER A 352 44.94 20.48 -34.54
CA SER A 352 45.49 19.72 -33.41
C SER A 352 46.70 20.33 -32.68
N GLN A 353 46.72 20.16 -31.36
CA GLN A 353 47.83 19.54 -30.64
C GLN A 353 47.28 18.50 -29.67
#